data_AF-A0A512CZV0-F1
#
_entry.id   AF-A0A512CZV0-F1
#
_cell.length_a   1.000
_cell.length_b   1.000
_cell.length_c   1.000
_cell.angle_alpha   90.00
_cell.angle_beta   90.00
_cell.angle_gamma   90.00
#
_symmetry.space_group_name_H-M   'P 1'
#
loop_
_entity.id
_entity.type
_entity.pdbx_description
1 polymer ?
#
loop_
_entity_poly.entity_id
_entity_poly.type
_entity_poly.pdbx_seq_one_letter_code
_entity_poly.pdbx_strand_id
1 'polypeptide(L)'
;MRNPSRRMGSADVLWLNMDRPTNLMVIVSVVLLESVPDWDRVLAVLRTRILEPYPVFSQRPRRPRHALGPYRWEDDPDFDLEHHVHRTTLSGRGTPAQADAELQAYIEDRLPHGFDRTRPLWRCTSSTGTERGPHSSSASTTRWPTGSP
;
A
#
# COMPACT_ATOMS: atom_id res chain seq x y z
N MET A 1 17.45 -20.95 10.11
CA MET A 1 18.10 -19.82 9.41
C MET A 1 17.21 -19.39 8.25
N ARG A 2 16.68 -18.17 8.26
CA ARG A 2 15.91 -17.61 7.14
C ARG A 2 16.90 -17.37 5.99
N ASN A 3 16.57 -17.81 4.77
CA ASN A 3 17.43 -17.54 3.61
C ASN A 3 17.24 -16.07 3.22
N PRO A 4 18.28 -15.21 3.31
CA PRO A 4 18.16 -13.77 3.07
C PRO A 4 17.83 -13.41 1.62
N SER A 5 17.90 -14.39 0.70
CA SER A 5 17.53 -14.20 -0.69
C SER A 5 16.82 -15.42 -1.28
N ARG A 6 15.65 -15.20 -1.89
CA ARG A 6 14.86 -16.25 -2.56
C ARG A 6 14.65 -15.93 -4.03
N ARG A 7 14.50 -16.97 -4.85
CA ARG A 7 14.16 -16.80 -6.28
C ARG A 7 12.76 -16.23 -6.41
N MET A 8 12.60 -15.28 -7.33
CA MET A 8 11.31 -14.68 -7.66
C MET A 8 10.49 -15.63 -8.56
N GLY A 9 9.17 -15.67 -8.35
CA GLY A 9 8.25 -16.45 -9.19
C GLY A 9 8.09 -15.83 -10.58
N SER A 10 7.65 -16.60 -11.57
CA SER A 10 7.50 -16.11 -12.95
C SER A 10 6.50 -14.96 -13.07
N ALA A 11 5.38 -15.01 -12.34
CA ALA A 11 4.38 -13.94 -12.31
C ALA A 11 4.96 -12.63 -11.75
N ASP A 12 5.66 -12.69 -10.61
CA ASP A 12 6.35 -11.54 -10.01
C ASP A 12 7.38 -10.92 -10.99
N VAL A 13 8.15 -11.77 -11.69
CA VAL A 13 9.12 -11.30 -12.70
C VAL A 13 8.42 -10.57 -13.84
N LEU A 14 7.29 -11.11 -14.33
CA LEU A 14 6.52 -10.48 -15.39
C LEU A 14 5.99 -9.11 -14.93
N TRP A 15 5.37 -9.06 -13.75
CA TRP A 15 4.82 -7.83 -13.15
C TRP A 15 5.90 -6.75 -12.99
N LEU A 16 7.06 -7.13 -12.46
CA LEU A 16 8.19 -6.21 -12.24
C LEU A 16 8.81 -5.68 -13.55
N ASN A 17 8.79 -6.46 -14.64
CA ASN A 17 9.31 -6.02 -15.95
C ASN A 17 8.32 -5.14 -16.72
N MET A 18 7.01 -5.32 -16.48
CA MET A 18 5.96 -4.48 -17.06
C MET A 18 5.81 -3.15 -16.33
N ASP A 19 6.18 -3.08 -15.05
CA ASP A 19 6.17 -1.87 -14.25
C ASP A 19 7.14 -0.81 -14.81
N ARG A 20 6.58 0.21 -15.45
CA ARG A 20 7.32 1.30 -16.13
C ARG A 20 6.66 2.63 -15.78
N PRO A 21 7.37 3.77 -15.88
CA PRO A 21 6.76 5.08 -15.63
C PRO A 21 5.50 5.35 -16.45
N THR A 22 5.36 4.73 -17.63
CA THR A 22 4.19 4.83 -18.51
C THR A 22 3.18 3.69 -18.35
N ASN A 23 3.46 2.71 -17.48
CA ASN A 23 2.63 1.54 -17.21
C ASN A 23 2.88 1.06 -15.78
N LEU A 24 2.31 1.76 -14.81
CA LEU A 24 2.50 1.45 -13.40
C LEU A 24 1.70 0.21 -13.03
N MET A 25 2.40 -0.79 -12.54
CA MET A 25 1.80 -2.05 -12.12
C MET A 25 1.56 -2.02 -10.60
N VAL A 26 0.87 -0.99 -10.12
CA VAL A 26 0.60 -0.74 -8.69
C VAL A 26 -0.82 -1.18 -8.35
N ILE A 27 -0.97 -1.92 -7.26
CA ILE A 27 -2.28 -2.24 -6.68
C ILE A 27 -2.55 -1.24 -5.56
N VAL A 28 -3.71 -0.59 -5.63
CA VAL A 28 -4.20 0.29 -4.55
C VAL A 28 -5.42 -0.32 -3.91
N SER A 29 -5.46 -0.29 -2.58
CA SER A 29 -6.59 -0.73 -1.78
C SER A 29 -6.94 0.36 -0.78
N VAL A 30 -8.23 0.66 -0.65
CA VAL A 30 -8.76 1.64 0.30
C VAL A 30 -9.58 0.88 1.32
N VAL A 31 -9.31 1.12 2.61
CA VAL A 31 -10.05 0.52 3.73
C VAL A 31 -10.68 1.66 4.52
N LEU A 32 -11.99 1.62 4.65
CA LEU A 32 -12.74 2.54 5.49
C LEU A 32 -12.90 1.94 6.89
N LEU A 33 -12.59 2.72 7.91
CA LEU A 33 -12.72 2.34 9.31
C LEU A 33 -13.79 3.21 9.97
N GLU A 34 -14.55 2.63 10.89
CA GLU A 34 -15.62 3.34 11.61
C GLU A 34 -15.08 4.39 12.58
N SER A 35 -13.84 4.23 13.04
CA SER A 35 -13.17 5.15 13.97
C SER A 35 -11.66 5.17 13.72
N VAL A 36 -10.99 6.18 14.29
CA VAL A 36 -9.53 6.28 14.25
C VAL A 36 -8.93 5.14 15.08
N PRO A 37 -8.16 4.23 14.47
CA PRO A 37 -7.60 3.11 15.21
C PRO A 37 -6.44 3.55 16.11
N ASP A 38 -6.20 2.80 17.18
CA ASP A 38 -4.95 2.88 17.93
C ASP A 38 -3.78 2.52 17.00
N TRP A 39 -2.84 3.45 16.86
CA TRP A 39 -1.73 3.33 15.94
C TRP A 39 -0.76 2.22 16.31
N ASP A 40 -0.48 2.05 17.60
CA ASP A 40 0.42 0.99 18.06
C ASP A 40 -0.19 -0.38 17.78
N ARG A 41 -1.52 -0.47 17.90
CA ARG A 41 -2.27 -1.67 17.53
C ARG A 41 -2.20 -1.96 16.04
N VAL A 42 -2.33 -0.94 15.18
CA VAL A 42 -2.19 -1.10 13.72
C VAL A 42 -0.81 -1.63 13.36
N LEU A 43 0.25 -1.03 13.90
CA LEU A 43 1.63 -1.47 13.65
C LEU A 43 1.85 -2.91 14.12
N ALA A 44 1.32 -3.29 15.30
CA ALA A 44 1.40 -4.66 15.80
C ALA A 44 0.68 -5.66 14.89
N VAL A 45 -0.49 -5.29 14.35
CA VAL A 45 -1.23 -6.12 13.39
C VAL A 45 -0.45 -6.28 12.09
N LEU A 46 0.12 -5.20 11.53
CA LEU A 46 0.93 -5.27 10.32
C LEU A 46 2.15 -6.18 10.51
N ARG A 47 2.84 -6.09 11.65
CA ARG A 47 3.97 -6.98 11.99
C ARG A 47 3.53 -8.45 11.99
N THR A 48 2.52 -8.77 12.78
CA THR A 48 2.11 -10.16 13.05
C THR A 48 1.34 -10.82 11.90
N ARG A 49 0.51 -10.06 11.17
CA ARG A 49 -0.38 -10.60 10.14
C ARG A 49 0.17 -10.46 8.73
N ILE A 50 1.07 -9.51 8.49
CA ILE A 50 1.61 -9.24 7.16
C ILE A 50 3.11 -9.57 7.10
N LEU A 51 3.93 -8.95 7.96
CA LEU A 51 5.39 -9.08 7.84
C LEU A 51 5.90 -10.48 8.23
N GLU A 52 5.40 -11.05 9.33
CA GLU A 52 5.82 -12.37 9.80
C GLU A 52 5.45 -13.49 8.80
N PRO A 53 4.20 -13.58 8.29
CA PRO A 53 3.82 -14.66 7.39
C PRO A 53 4.31 -14.45 5.95
N TYR A 54 4.52 -13.19 5.54
CA TYR A 54 4.85 -12.84 4.15
C TYR A 54 6.17 -12.05 4.06
N PRO A 55 7.31 -12.74 3.94
CA PRO A 55 8.63 -12.13 3.84
C PRO A 55 8.79 -11.05 2.77
N VAL A 56 8.00 -11.11 1.70
CA VAL A 56 8.09 -10.19 0.56
C VAL A 56 7.90 -8.72 0.96
N PHE A 57 7.15 -8.44 2.04
CA PHE A 57 6.93 -7.07 2.53
C PHE A 57 8.16 -6.47 3.23
N SER A 58 9.14 -7.29 3.59
CA SER A 58 10.45 -6.87 4.09
C SER A 58 11.57 -7.05 3.05
N GLN A 59 11.22 -7.37 1.80
CA GLN A 59 12.16 -7.69 0.73
C GLN A 59 12.09 -6.69 -0.41
N ARG A 60 13.23 -6.44 -1.03
CA ARG A 60 13.36 -5.65 -2.26
C ARG A 60 13.65 -6.54 -3.48
N PRO A 61 13.23 -6.11 -4.68
CA PRO A 61 13.57 -6.83 -5.90
C PRO A 61 15.05 -6.62 -6.26
N ARG A 62 15.79 -7.72 -6.42
CA ARG A 62 17.16 -7.71 -6.93
C ARG A 62 17.19 -8.25 -8.37
N ARG A 63 17.63 -7.39 -9.29
CA ARG A 63 17.90 -7.78 -10.68
C ARG A 63 19.19 -8.60 -10.78
N PRO A 64 19.28 -9.53 -11.74
CA PRO A 64 20.53 -10.26 -11.98
C PRO A 64 21.67 -9.29 -12.36
N ARG A 65 22.87 -9.56 -11.84
CA ARG A 65 24.08 -8.73 -12.11
C ARG A 65 24.59 -8.85 -13.55
N HIS A 66 24.27 -9.96 -14.22
CA HIS A 66 24.59 -10.23 -15.62
C HIS A 66 23.30 -10.45 -16.40
N ALA A 67 23.35 -10.28 -17.73
CA ALA A 67 22.18 -10.43 -18.61
C ALA A 67 21.46 -11.79 -18.45
N LEU A 68 22.19 -12.81 -18.01
CA LEU A 68 21.66 -14.14 -17.69
C LEU A 68 21.74 -14.35 -16.17
N GLY A 69 20.57 -14.33 -15.51
CA GLY A 69 20.49 -14.67 -14.09
C GLY A 69 19.06 -14.55 -13.54
N PRO A 70 18.76 -15.19 -12.40
CA PRO A 70 17.43 -15.13 -11.82
C PRO A 70 17.20 -13.80 -11.10
N TYR A 71 16.00 -13.23 -11.27
CA TYR A 71 15.47 -12.23 -10.36
C TYR A 71 15.27 -12.85 -8.98
N ARG A 72 15.57 -12.07 -7.94
CA ARG A 72 15.47 -12.51 -6.55
C ARG A 72 14.75 -11.48 -5.72
N TRP A 73 14.07 -11.97 -4.69
CA TRP A 73 13.70 -11.17 -3.54
C TRP A 73 14.85 -11.25 -2.53
N GLU A 74 15.24 -10.12 -1.96
CA GLU A 74 16.34 -10.01 -0.99
C GLU A 74 15.85 -9.21 0.20
N ASP A 75 16.12 -9.69 1.42
CA ASP A 75 15.78 -8.96 2.64
C ASP A 75 16.43 -7.57 2.61
N ASP A 76 15.65 -6.53 2.90
CA ASP A 76 16.17 -5.17 3.00
C ASP A 76 16.84 -4.99 4.38
N PRO A 77 18.17 -4.79 4.45
CA PRO A 77 18.87 -4.67 5.73
C PRO A 77 18.44 -3.43 6.52
N ASP A 78 17.94 -2.42 5.83
CA ASP A 78 17.50 -1.15 6.41
C ASP A 78 15.97 -1.10 6.53
N PHE A 79 15.31 -2.26 6.49
CA PHE A 79 13.85 -2.32 6.58
C PHE A 79 13.35 -1.77 7.92
N ASP A 80 12.51 -0.76 7.83
CA ASP A 80 11.76 -0.21 8.95
C ASP A 80 10.31 -0.01 8.53
N LEU A 81 9.40 -0.64 9.28
CA LEU A 81 7.96 -0.54 9.05
C LEU A 81 7.47 0.91 9.05
N GLU A 82 8.02 1.77 9.89
CA GLU A 82 7.57 3.16 10.01
C GLU A 82 7.90 4.00 8.77
N HIS A 83 8.90 3.60 7.97
CA HIS A 83 9.17 4.21 6.67
C HIS A 83 8.12 3.88 5.60
N HIS A 84 7.35 2.80 5.79
CA HIS A 84 6.33 2.35 4.85
C HIS A 84 4.91 2.77 5.28
N VAL A 85 4.72 3.09 6.54
CA VAL A 85 3.40 3.37 7.11
C VAL A 85 3.33 4.83 7.55
N HIS A 86 2.55 5.63 6.84
CA HIS A 86 2.41 7.06 7.10
C HIS A 86 1.03 7.41 7.66
N ARG A 87 0.99 8.49 8.45
CA ARG A 87 -0.24 9.15 8.87
C ARG A 87 -0.35 10.49 8.16
N THR A 88 -1.53 10.77 7.64
CA THR A 88 -1.88 12.07 7.08
C THR A 88 -3.18 12.54 7.70
N THR A 89 -3.37 13.86 7.69
CA THR A 89 -4.62 14.46 8.12
C THR A 89 -5.20 15.19 6.92
N LEU A 90 -6.38 14.74 6.50
CA LEU A 90 -7.17 15.45 5.50
C LEU A 90 -8.03 16.48 6.23
N SER A 91 -8.38 17.57 5.55
CA SER A 91 -9.19 18.61 6.16
C SER A 91 -10.51 18.04 6.68
N GLY A 92 -11.16 17.13 5.94
CA GLY A 92 -12.44 16.52 6.36
C GLY A 92 -13.59 17.53 6.50
N ARG A 93 -13.35 18.78 6.10
CA ARG A 93 -14.29 19.90 6.22
C ARG A 93 -15.39 19.78 5.19
N GLY A 94 -16.59 20.26 5.52
CA GLY A 94 -17.69 20.38 4.56
C GLY A 94 -18.80 19.34 4.73
N THR A 95 -19.32 18.76 3.65
CA THR A 95 -20.30 17.65 3.64
C THR A 95 -19.58 16.30 3.52
N PRO A 96 -20.24 15.14 3.74
CA PRO A 96 -19.62 13.84 3.50
C PRO A 96 -19.08 13.70 2.07
N ALA A 97 -19.82 14.17 1.07
CA ALA A 97 -19.39 14.15 -0.33
C ALA A 97 -18.11 14.96 -0.58
N GLN A 98 -17.91 16.07 0.15
CA GLN A 98 -16.67 16.86 0.04
C GLN A 98 -15.47 16.15 0.68
N ALA A 99 -15.68 15.42 1.78
CA ALA A 99 -14.64 14.59 2.39
C ALA A 99 -14.24 13.42 1.48
N ASP A 100 -15.22 12.78 0.83
CA ASP A 100 -14.96 11.72 -0.15
C ASP A 100 -14.17 12.25 -1.35
N ALA A 101 -14.52 13.44 -1.86
CA ALA A 101 -13.80 14.09 -2.95
C ALA A 101 -12.35 14.46 -2.56
N GLU A 102 -12.13 14.91 -1.31
CA GLU A 102 -10.78 15.19 -0.80
C GLU A 102 -9.94 13.91 -0.70
N LEU A 103 -10.52 12.81 -0.20
CA LEU A 103 -9.85 11.50 -0.17
C LEU A 103 -9.53 11.01 -1.58
N GLN A 104 -10.47 11.14 -2.52
CA GLN A 104 -10.26 10.76 -3.92
C GLN A 104 -9.10 11.56 -4.53
N ALA A 105 -9.09 12.88 -4.38
CA ALA A 105 -8.01 13.74 -4.88
C ALA A 105 -6.64 13.36 -4.26
N TYR A 106 -6.62 13.05 -2.97
CA TYR A 106 -5.41 12.59 -2.28
C TYR A 106 -4.86 11.27 -2.85
N ILE A 107 -5.74 10.33 -3.21
CA ILE A 107 -5.38 9.06 -3.85
C ILE A 107 -4.88 9.32 -5.27
N GLU A 108 -5.61 10.12 -6.06
CA GLU A 108 -5.29 10.45 -7.46
C GLU A 108 -3.90 11.08 -7.59
N ASP A 109 -3.53 11.96 -6.66
CA ASP A 109 -2.19 12.57 -6.59
C ASP A 109 -1.07 11.52 -6.43
N ARG A 110 -1.35 10.39 -5.78
CA ARG A 110 -0.34 9.35 -5.47
C ARG A 110 -0.27 8.22 -6.48
N LEU A 111 -1.37 7.91 -7.17
CA LEU A 111 -1.43 6.86 -8.18
C LEU A 111 -0.33 6.92 -9.26
N PRO A 112 0.06 8.10 -9.80
CA PRO A 112 1.06 8.18 -10.86
C PRO A 112 2.51 8.03 -10.37
N HIS A 113 2.73 7.78 -9.07
CA HIS A 113 4.05 7.69 -8.49
C HIS A 113 4.45 6.23 -8.23
N GLY A 114 5.34 5.71 -9.08
CA GLY A 114 5.93 4.39 -8.87
C GLY A 114 6.78 4.30 -7.59
N PHE A 115 7.04 3.08 -7.13
CA PHE A 115 7.87 2.84 -5.97
C PHE A 115 9.38 2.86 -6.30
N ASP A 116 10.18 3.33 -5.35
CA ASP A 116 11.64 3.14 -5.38
C ASP A 116 11.96 1.65 -5.26
N ARG A 117 12.62 1.11 -6.29
CA ARG A 117 12.96 -0.32 -6.37
C ARG A 117 14.14 -0.74 -5.49
N THR A 118 14.80 0.20 -4.84
CA THR A 118 15.86 -0.10 -3.86
C THR A 118 15.31 -0.49 -2.50
N ARG A 119 13.99 -0.39 -2.29
CA ARG A 119 13.25 -0.70 -1.05
C ARG A 119 12.10 -1.67 -1.33
N PRO A 120 11.45 -2.24 -0.29
CA PRO A 120 10.22 -2.99 -0.44
C PRO A 120 9.11 -2.17 -1.10
N LEU A 121 8.43 -2.78 -2.09
CA LEU A 121 7.54 -2.07 -3.01
C LEU A 121 6.12 -1.90 -2.46
N TRP A 122 5.97 -1.25 -1.31
CA TRP A 122 4.65 -0.97 -0.75
C TRP A 122 4.67 0.24 0.17
N ARG A 123 3.48 0.81 0.36
CA ARG A 123 3.22 1.89 1.32
C ARG A 123 1.81 1.71 1.86
N CYS A 124 1.62 1.99 3.14
CA CYS A 124 0.32 2.16 3.76
C CYS A 124 0.19 3.62 4.21
N THR A 125 -0.98 4.22 4.01
CA THR A 125 -1.26 5.54 4.55
C THR A 125 -2.61 5.53 5.24
N SER A 126 -2.62 5.92 6.51
CA SER A 126 -3.85 6.23 7.23
C SER A 126 -4.13 7.72 7.12
N SER A 127 -5.33 8.06 6.68
CA SER A 127 -5.83 9.42 6.68
C SER A 127 -6.94 9.57 7.71
N THR A 128 -6.83 10.58 8.57
CA THR A 128 -7.93 11.00 9.46
C THR A 128 -8.48 12.34 8.98
N GLY A 129 -9.79 12.54 9.08
CA GLY A 129 -10.36 13.89 8.91
C GLY A 129 -10.12 14.74 10.15
N THR A 130 -9.93 16.05 10.01
CA THR A 130 -10.06 16.97 11.15
C THR A 130 -11.54 17.08 11.54
N GLU A 131 -11.85 16.84 12.82
CA GLU A 131 -13.17 16.79 13.49
C GLU A 131 -14.44 17.03 12.65
N ARG A 132 -15.39 16.09 12.78
CA ARG A 132 -16.81 16.43 12.94
C ARG A 132 -17.28 15.99 14.32
N GLY A 133 -18.09 16.83 14.94
CA GLY A 133 -18.72 16.60 16.24
C GLY A 133 -19.50 15.28 16.32
N PRO A 134 -20.01 14.95 17.52
CA PRO A 134 -20.54 13.63 17.80
C PRO A 134 -21.72 13.31 16.87
N HIS A 135 -21.68 12.12 16.28
CA HIS A 135 -22.68 11.49 15.43
C HIS A 135 -22.66 11.83 13.93
N SER A 136 -22.04 10.95 13.13
CA SER A 136 -22.68 10.43 11.91
C SER A 136 -21.97 9.15 11.45
N SER A 137 -22.53 7.98 11.78
CA SER A 137 -22.29 6.77 11.00
C SER A 137 -22.97 6.97 9.65
N SER A 138 -22.17 7.14 8.60
CA SER A 138 -22.64 7.17 7.22
C SER A 138 -22.12 5.91 6.54
N ALA A 139 -22.92 4.83 6.58
CA ALA A 139 -22.68 3.66 5.75
C ALA A 139 -23.15 3.95 4.32
N SER A 140 -22.23 4.41 3.47
CA SER A 140 -22.45 4.44 2.01
C SER A 140 -22.05 3.09 1.42
N THR A 141 -23.02 2.17 1.34
CA THR A 141 -22.89 0.95 0.52
C THR A 141 -23.03 1.33 -0.95
N THR A 142 -21.92 1.62 -1.62
CA THR A 142 -21.90 1.74 -3.08
C THR A 142 -22.04 0.35 -3.69
N ARG A 143 -23.23 0.04 -4.20
CA ARG A 143 -23.51 -1.16 -5.00
C ARG A 143 -23.01 -0.92 -6.42
N TRP A 144 -21.96 -1.63 -6.83
CA TRP A 144 -21.50 -1.59 -8.23
C TRP A 144 -22.58 -2.17 -9.16
N PRO A 145 -22.87 -1.54 -10.30
CA PRO A 145 -23.76 -2.13 -11.30
C PRO A 145 -23.05 -3.34 -11.91
N THR A 146 -23.60 -4.54 -11.68
CA THR A 146 -23.23 -5.72 -12.47
C THR A 146 -23.80 -5.54 -13.88
N GLY A 147 -23.03 -4.87 -14.74
CA GLY A 147 -23.21 -4.93 -16.18
C GLY A 147 -22.34 -6.04 -16.74
N SER A 148 -22.98 -7.08 -17.27
CA SER A 148 -22.39 -8.02 -18.23
C SER A 148 -23.38 -8.09 -19.41
N PRO A 149 -22.87 -8.39 -20.62
CA PRO A 149 -23.15 -7.68 -21.88
C PRO A 149 -24.56 -7.88 -22.46
#